data_AF-A0A947N5N6-F1
#
_entry.id   AF-A0A947N5N6-F1
#
_cell.length_a   1.000
_cell.length_b   1.000
_cell.length_c   1.000
_cell.angle_alpha   90.00
_cell.angle_beta   90.00
_cell.angle_gamma   90.00
#
_symmetry.space_group_name_H-M   'P 1'
#
loop_
_entity.id
_entity.type
_entity.pdbx_description
1 polymer ?
#
loop_
_entity_poly.entity_id
_entity_poly.type
_entity_poly.pdbx_seq_one_letter_code
_entity_poly.pdbx_strand_id
1 'polypeptide(L)'
;AMSGEDWDAVIHTNLDAFYNVLNPVIMPMVRRRAPGRIVTLASVSGIMGNRGQVNYSAAKAGIIGATKALAIELAKRDITVNCVAPGLINTEMLADAPVEEALKLIPMRRAGEPDEVASLVSYLLSAPAGYITRQVISVNGGMF
;
A
#
# COMPACT_ATOMS: atom_id res chain seq x y z
N ALA A 1 -1.91 -22.63 -14.66
CA ALA A 1 -3.05 -21.77 -14.29
C ALA A 1 -3.02 -21.57 -12.78
N MET A 2 -3.49 -20.44 -12.27
CA MET A 2 -3.50 -20.15 -10.82
C MET A 2 -4.46 -21.10 -10.11
N SER A 3 -4.03 -21.69 -8.99
CA SER A 3 -4.90 -22.53 -8.16
C SER A 3 -5.85 -21.67 -7.31
N GLY A 4 -6.92 -22.28 -6.81
CA GLY A 4 -7.80 -21.62 -5.84
C GLY A 4 -7.07 -21.27 -4.54
N GLU A 5 -6.19 -22.16 -4.08
CA GLU A 5 -5.38 -21.95 -2.86
C GLU A 5 -4.42 -20.75 -3.01
N ASP A 6 -3.76 -20.61 -4.17
CA ASP A 6 -2.90 -19.45 -4.44
C ASP A 6 -3.69 -18.14 -4.48
N TRP A 7 -4.93 -18.18 -4.95
CA TRP A 7 -5.81 -17.04 -4.94
C TRP A 7 -6.18 -16.67 -3.49
N ASP A 8 -6.73 -17.63 -2.76
CA ASP A 8 -7.24 -17.43 -1.39
C ASP A 8 -6.12 -16.99 -0.46
N ALA A 9 -4.94 -17.63 -0.52
CA ALA A 9 -3.80 -17.26 0.32
C ALA A 9 -3.39 -15.80 0.13
N VAL A 10 -3.36 -15.30 -1.12
CA VAL A 10 -2.99 -13.92 -1.42
C VAL A 10 -4.09 -12.94 -1.01
N ILE A 11 -5.36 -13.25 -1.29
CA ILE A 11 -6.49 -12.39 -0.92
C ILE A 11 -6.62 -12.29 0.60
N HIS A 12 -6.69 -13.42 1.31
CA HIS A 12 -6.88 -13.43 2.76
C HIS A 12 -5.71 -12.78 3.49
N THR A 13 -4.47 -12.98 3.03
CA THR A 13 -3.31 -12.36 3.67
C THR A 13 -3.26 -10.85 3.43
N ASN A 14 -3.56 -10.38 2.21
CA ASN A 14 -3.35 -8.98 1.87
C ASN A 14 -4.58 -8.13 2.13
N LEU A 15 -5.76 -8.58 1.71
CA LEU A 15 -6.98 -7.79 1.74
C LEU A 15 -7.72 -7.97 3.07
N ASP A 16 -7.93 -9.20 3.55
CA ASP A 16 -8.67 -9.41 4.80
C ASP A 16 -7.88 -8.88 6.01
N ALA A 17 -6.54 -8.85 5.93
CA ALA A 17 -5.70 -8.21 6.93
C ALA A 17 -6.07 -6.75 7.19
N PHE A 18 -6.57 -6.01 6.18
CA PHE A 18 -7.07 -4.64 6.39
C PHE A 18 -8.19 -4.63 7.42
N TYR A 19 -9.19 -5.50 7.26
CA TYR A 19 -10.29 -5.62 8.20
C TYR A 19 -9.80 -6.16 9.55
N ASN A 20 -9.07 -7.28 9.53
CA ASN A 20 -8.66 -7.99 10.74
C ASN A 20 -7.79 -7.12 11.67
N VAL A 21 -6.92 -6.27 11.11
CA VAL A 21 -6.06 -5.37 11.89
C VAL A 21 -6.78 -4.06 12.25
N LEU A 22 -7.48 -3.42 11.30
CA LEU A 22 -8.04 -2.09 11.55
C LEU A 22 -9.33 -2.13 12.38
N ASN A 23 -10.22 -3.09 12.14
CA ASN A 23 -11.50 -3.17 12.82
C ASN A 23 -11.40 -3.04 14.37
N PRO A 24 -10.51 -3.76 15.07
CA PRO A 24 -10.38 -3.62 16.53
C PRO A 24 -9.74 -2.30 16.99
N VAL A 25 -8.97 -1.59 16.15
CA VAL A 25 -8.22 -0.39 16.57
C VAL A 25 -8.92 0.93 16.23
N ILE A 26 -9.86 0.94 15.27
CA ILE A 26 -10.50 2.18 14.80
C ILE A 26 -11.27 2.87 15.93
N MET A 27 -12.13 2.15 16.66
CA MET A 27 -12.92 2.77 17.73
C MET A 27 -12.04 3.26 18.91
N PRO A 28 -11.03 2.51 19.37
CA PRO A 28 -10.02 3.03 20.30
C PRO A 28 -9.34 4.32 19.81
N MET A 29 -8.87 4.37 18.54
CA MET A 29 -8.25 5.56 17.96
C MET A 29 -9.20 6.76 17.99
N VAL A 30 -10.45 6.56 17.59
CA VAL A 30 -11.49 7.60 17.57
C VAL A 30 -11.80 8.12 18.97
N ARG A 31 -11.86 7.24 19.98
CA ARG A 31 -12.17 7.62 21.37
C ARG A 31 -11.05 8.41 22.04
N ARG A 32 -9.81 8.32 21.53
CA ARG A 32 -8.66 9.11 22.01
C ARG A 32 -8.82 10.61 21.77
N ARG A 33 -9.69 11.03 20.84
CA ARG A 33 -9.95 12.45 20.49
C ARG A 33 -8.66 13.23 20.18
N ALA A 34 -7.73 12.57 19.49
CA ALA A 34 -6.44 13.12 19.11
C ALA A 34 -6.09 12.74 17.67
N PRO A 35 -5.27 13.54 16.96
CA PRO A 35 -4.92 13.27 15.58
C PRO A 35 -4.38 11.86 15.38
N GLY A 36 -4.89 11.14 14.38
CA GLY A 36 -4.48 9.77 14.06
C GLY A 36 -3.95 9.66 12.64
N ARG A 37 -3.19 8.60 12.37
CA ARG A 37 -2.62 8.33 11.05
C ARG A 37 -2.72 6.84 10.76
N ILE A 38 -3.19 6.50 9.58
CA ILE A 38 -3.23 5.14 9.05
C ILE A 38 -2.57 5.17 7.67
N VAL A 39 -1.55 4.34 7.49
CA VAL A 39 -0.88 4.16 6.21
C VAL A 39 -0.95 2.69 5.82
N THR A 40 -1.51 2.41 4.65
CA THR A 40 -1.57 1.07 4.07
C THR A 40 -0.54 0.91 2.96
N LEU A 41 -0.11 -0.34 2.73
CA LEU A 41 0.87 -0.68 1.70
C LEU A 41 0.20 -1.46 0.57
N ALA A 42 0.02 -0.78 -0.57
CA ALA A 42 -0.39 -1.39 -1.82
C ALA A 42 0.85 -1.79 -2.66
N SER A 43 0.75 -1.66 -3.98
CA SER A 43 1.81 -1.91 -4.95
C SER A 43 1.41 -1.28 -6.28
N VAL A 44 2.39 -0.96 -7.14
CA VAL A 44 2.11 -0.60 -8.54
C VAL A 44 1.27 -1.64 -9.27
N SER A 45 1.39 -2.94 -8.93
CA SER A 45 0.53 -4.00 -9.48
C SER A 45 -0.96 -3.79 -9.15
N GLY A 46 -1.29 -3.16 -8.03
CA GLY A 46 -2.67 -2.80 -7.67
C GLY A 46 -3.21 -1.58 -8.42
N ILE A 47 -2.37 -0.85 -9.16
CA ILE A 47 -2.75 0.33 -9.94
C ILE A 47 -2.87 -0.02 -11.42
N MET A 48 -1.84 -0.65 -11.98
CA MET A 48 -1.75 -0.93 -13.43
C MET A 48 -1.93 -2.41 -13.79
N GLY A 49 -1.98 -3.30 -12.79
CA GLY A 49 -1.92 -4.74 -12.99
C GLY A 49 -0.50 -5.24 -13.26
N ASN A 50 -0.25 -6.53 -13.03
CA ASN A 50 1.00 -7.17 -13.43
C ASN A 50 0.77 -8.60 -13.93
N ARG A 51 1.48 -8.99 -15.00
CA ARG A 51 1.36 -10.33 -15.59
C ARG A 51 1.75 -11.39 -14.56
N GLY A 52 0.97 -12.46 -14.49
CA GLY A 52 1.20 -13.56 -13.53
C GLY A 52 0.78 -13.25 -12.09
N GLN A 53 0.28 -12.04 -11.82
CA GLN A 53 -0.06 -11.57 -10.47
C GLN A 53 -1.52 -11.09 -10.37
N VAL A 54 -2.48 -11.81 -10.97
CA VAL A 54 -3.90 -11.39 -10.97
C VAL A 54 -4.47 -11.32 -9.55
N ASN A 55 -4.26 -12.34 -8.73
CA ASN A 55 -4.62 -12.38 -7.30
C ASN A 55 -3.98 -11.22 -6.52
N TYR A 56 -2.68 -11.01 -6.68
CA TYR A 56 -1.94 -9.97 -5.97
C TYR A 56 -2.36 -8.56 -6.41
N SER A 57 -2.54 -8.34 -7.72
CA SER A 57 -3.06 -7.08 -8.27
C SER A 57 -4.46 -6.79 -7.73
N ALA A 58 -5.34 -7.80 -7.68
CA ALA A 58 -6.67 -7.67 -7.11
C ALA A 58 -6.63 -7.31 -5.63
N ALA A 59 -5.83 -8.00 -4.82
CA ALA A 59 -5.69 -7.70 -3.40
C ALA A 59 -5.18 -6.28 -3.15
N LYS A 60 -4.13 -5.86 -3.86
CA LYS A 60 -3.51 -4.53 -3.68
C LYS A 60 -4.41 -3.41 -4.21
N ALA A 61 -5.20 -3.65 -5.26
CA ALA A 61 -6.26 -2.74 -5.69
C ALA A 61 -7.39 -2.64 -4.65
N GLY A 62 -7.77 -3.77 -4.03
CA GLY A 62 -8.75 -3.81 -2.93
C GLY A 62 -8.31 -2.95 -1.75
N ILE A 63 -7.03 -3.01 -1.36
CA ILE A 63 -6.45 -2.15 -0.32
C ILE A 63 -6.56 -0.66 -0.66
N ILE A 64 -6.32 -0.29 -1.92
CA ILE A 64 -6.50 1.09 -2.39
C ILE A 64 -7.96 1.54 -2.20
N GLY A 65 -8.92 0.70 -2.60
CA GLY A 65 -10.35 0.97 -2.44
C GLY A 65 -10.75 1.14 -0.96
N ALA A 66 -10.36 0.19 -0.12
CA ALA A 66 -10.66 0.20 1.31
C ALA A 66 -10.06 1.42 2.03
N THR A 67 -8.82 1.78 1.69
CA THR A 67 -8.14 2.97 2.21
C THR A 67 -8.90 4.25 1.88
N LYS A 68 -9.32 4.39 0.62
CA LYS A 68 -10.05 5.58 0.16
C LYS A 68 -11.42 5.70 0.83
N ALA A 69 -12.12 4.59 1.04
CA ALA A 69 -13.40 4.58 1.74
C ALA A 69 -13.24 5.01 3.20
N LEU A 70 -12.33 4.34 3.94
CA LEU A 70 -12.10 4.61 5.35
C LEU A 70 -11.59 6.05 5.61
N ALA A 71 -10.81 6.62 4.69
CA ALA A 71 -10.38 8.02 4.76
C ALA A 71 -11.55 9.00 4.88
N ILE A 72 -12.65 8.74 4.16
CA ILE A 72 -13.84 9.61 4.16
C ILE A 72 -14.54 9.54 5.53
N GLU A 73 -14.66 8.33 6.08
CA GLU A 73 -15.33 8.09 7.35
C GLU A 73 -14.61 8.74 8.53
N LEU A 74 -13.27 8.71 8.51
CA LEU A 74 -12.45 9.15 9.63
C LEU A 74 -11.96 10.61 9.55
N ALA A 75 -12.06 11.28 8.39
CA ALA A 75 -11.54 12.64 8.20
C ALA A 75 -12.08 13.65 9.23
N LYS A 76 -13.36 13.57 9.61
CA LYS A 76 -13.97 14.44 10.63
C LYS A 76 -13.44 14.23 12.04
N ARG A 77 -12.61 13.20 12.26
CA ARG A 77 -11.97 12.86 13.53
C ARG A 77 -10.47 13.18 13.55
N ASP A 78 -9.98 13.92 12.56
CA ASP A 78 -8.57 14.26 12.38
C ASP A 78 -7.65 13.02 12.26
N ILE A 79 -8.20 11.96 11.65
CA ILE A 79 -7.47 10.74 11.33
C ILE A 79 -7.30 10.68 9.82
N THR A 80 -6.06 10.75 9.35
CA THR A 80 -5.77 10.58 7.92
C THR A 80 -5.57 9.11 7.59
N VAL A 81 -6.03 8.70 6.41
CA VAL A 81 -5.86 7.34 5.90
C VAL A 81 -5.34 7.44 4.47
N ASN A 82 -4.12 6.96 4.25
CA ASN A 82 -3.44 7.04 2.95
C ASN A 82 -2.82 5.70 2.59
N CYS A 83 -2.56 5.51 1.31
CA CYS A 83 -1.93 4.33 0.75
C CYS A 83 -0.59 4.70 0.12
N VAL A 84 0.46 3.94 0.43
CA VAL A 84 1.73 3.98 -0.30
C VAL A 84 1.76 2.80 -1.26
N ALA A 85 2.11 3.05 -2.52
CA ALA A 85 2.19 2.03 -3.57
C ALA A 85 3.62 1.92 -4.11
N PRO A 86 4.47 1.07 -3.52
CA PRO A 86 5.83 0.89 -4.01
C PRO A 86 5.88 0.23 -5.39
N GLY A 87 6.90 0.61 -6.15
CA GLY A 87 7.35 -0.09 -7.36
C GLY A 87 8.23 -1.30 -7.01
N LEU A 88 9.30 -1.49 -7.77
CA LEU A 88 10.33 -2.48 -7.47
C LEU A 88 11.22 -1.99 -6.31
N ILE A 89 11.21 -2.68 -5.17
CA ILE A 89 12.00 -2.33 -3.98
C ILE A 89 12.92 -3.48 -3.58
N ASN A 90 14.19 -3.19 -3.35
CA ASN A 90 15.23 -4.13 -2.95
C ASN A 90 14.94 -4.74 -1.56
N THR A 91 14.32 -5.92 -1.56
CA THR A 91 13.92 -6.67 -0.35
C THR A 91 14.18 -8.16 -0.57
N GLU A 92 14.09 -8.96 0.49
CA GLU A 92 14.22 -10.42 0.40
C GLU A 92 13.24 -11.06 -0.62
N MET A 93 12.10 -10.41 -0.88
CA MET A 93 11.13 -10.86 -1.89
C MET A 93 11.68 -10.86 -3.34
N LEU A 94 12.78 -10.15 -3.61
CA LEU A 94 13.41 -10.07 -4.93
C LEU A 94 14.60 -11.01 -5.12
N ALA A 95 15.05 -11.72 -4.09
CA ALA A 95 16.29 -12.49 -4.13
C ALA A 95 16.36 -13.51 -5.29
N ASP A 96 15.22 -14.05 -5.72
CA ASP A 96 15.12 -15.07 -6.79
C ASP A 96 14.29 -14.61 -8.01
N ALA A 97 13.91 -13.33 -8.07
CA ALA A 97 13.04 -12.82 -9.13
C ALA A 97 13.84 -12.26 -10.32
N PRO A 98 13.48 -12.56 -11.59
CA PRO A 98 14.11 -11.92 -12.74
C PRO A 98 13.67 -10.44 -12.81
N VAL A 99 14.57 -9.53 -12.41
CA VAL A 99 14.28 -8.09 -12.28
C VAL A 99 14.72 -7.27 -13.50
N GLU A 100 15.56 -7.80 -14.40
CA GLU A 100 16.11 -7.06 -15.54
C GLU A 100 15.03 -6.43 -16.43
N GLU A 101 13.95 -7.15 -16.73
CA GLU A 101 12.85 -6.61 -17.55
C GLU A 101 12.04 -5.54 -16.80
N ALA A 102 11.86 -5.71 -15.48
CA ALA A 102 11.18 -4.70 -14.66
C ALA A 102 12.01 -3.41 -14.56
N LEU A 103 13.35 -3.52 -14.47
CA LEU A 103 14.25 -2.36 -14.43
C LEU A 103 14.18 -1.52 -15.71
N LYS A 104 13.93 -2.12 -16.88
CA LYS A 104 13.75 -1.39 -18.14
C LYS A 104 12.51 -0.49 -18.13
N LEU A 105 11.51 -0.83 -17.32
CA LEU A 105 10.28 -0.04 -17.16
C LEU A 105 10.44 1.09 -16.14
N ILE A 106 11.56 1.15 -15.41
CA ILE A 106 11.82 2.16 -14.38
C ILE A 106 12.74 3.24 -14.95
N PRO A 107 12.27 4.49 -15.16
CA PRO A 107 13.12 5.57 -15.66
C PRO A 107 14.37 5.85 -14.82
N MET A 108 14.30 5.68 -13.49
CA MET A 108 15.47 5.80 -12.61
C MET A 108 16.50 4.66 -12.74
N ARG A 109 16.20 3.60 -13.52
CA ARG A 109 17.10 2.47 -13.83
C ARG A 109 17.66 1.72 -12.62
N ARG A 110 16.94 1.73 -11.51
CA ARG A 110 17.28 0.99 -10.30
C ARG A 110 16.03 0.58 -9.55
N ALA A 111 16.15 -0.44 -8.70
CA ALA A 111 15.17 -0.65 -7.65
C ALA A 111 15.25 0.48 -6.61
N GLY A 112 14.12 0.76 -5.97
CA GLY A 112 14.09 1.60 -4.77
C GLY A 112 14.63 0.83 -3.56
N GLU A 113 15.04 1.55 -2.53
CA GLU A 113 15.45 0.98 -1.26
C GLU A 113 14.31 1.07 -0.21
N PRO A 114 14.26 0.15 0.78
CA PRO A 114 13.24 0.19 1.83
C PRO A 114 13.16 1.55 2.55
N ASP A 115 14.30 2.19 2.77
CA ASP A 115 14.39 3.50 3.42
C ASP A 115 13.73 4.63 2.62
N GLU A 116 13.67 4.51 1.28
CA GLU A 116 12.99 5.49 0.43
C GLU A 116 11.47 5.39 0.58
N VAL A 117 10.94 4.17 0.73
CA VAL A 117 9.53 3.95 1.06
C VAL A 117 9.24 4.40 2.50
N ALA A 118 10.11 4.04 3.44
CA ALA A 118 9.98 4.40 4.85
C ALA A 118 9.98 5.91 5.06
N SER A 119 10.76 6.66 4.26
CA SER A 119 10.79 8.13 4.30
C SER A 119 9.43 8.74 3.99
N LEU A 120 8.73 8.23 2.97
CA LEU A 120 7.37 8.70 2.66
C LEU A 120 6.37 8.30 3.76
N VAL A 121 6.44 7.06 4.25
CA VAL A 121 5.57 6.61 5.36
C VAL A 121 5.77 7.48 6.59
N SER A 122 7.02 7.77 6.97
CA SER A 122 7.38 8.65 8.07
C SER A 122 6.79 10.05 7.89
N TYR A 123 6.88 10.61 6.68
CA TYR A 123 6.24 11.89 6.38
C TYR A 123 4.72 11.84 6.54
N LEU A 124 4.04 10.80 6.04
CA LEU A 124 2.59 10.65 6.17
C LEU A 124 2.13 10.46 7.61
N LEU A 125 2.98 9.92 8.48
CA LEU A 125 2.72 9.79 9.92
C LEU A 125 2.99 11.09 10.69
N SER A 126 3.63 12.08 10.07
CA SER A 126 4.00 13.35 10.71
C SER A 126 2.81 14.31 10.89
N ALA A 127 3.00 15.32 11.75
CA ALA A 127 2.01 16.38 11.95
C ALA A 127 1.77 17.24 10.69
N PRO A 128 2.80 17.68 9.93
CA PRO A 128 2.61 18.46 8.70
C PRO A 128 1.73 17.79 7.64
N ALA A 129 1.69 16.45 7.58
CA ALA A 129 0.87 15.70 6.65
C ALA A 129 -0.63 15.65 7.03
N GLY A 130 -1.08 16.40 8.04
CA GLY A 130 -2.46 16.35 8.54
C GLY A 130 -3.56 16.69 7.52
N TYR A 131 -3.21 17.37 6.42
CA TYR A 131 -4.15 17.67 5.33
C TYR A 131 -4.08 16.69 4.15
N ILE A 132 -3.22 15.67 4.24
CA ILE A 132 -3.09 14.61 3.24
C ILE A 132 -3.91 13.42 3.72
N THR A 133 -5.05 13.16 3.09
CA THR A 133 -5.87 11.97 3.33
C THR A 133 -6.49 11.48 2.03
N ARG A 134 -6.90 10.21 1.97
CA ARG A 134 -7.53 9.56 0.81
C ARG A 134 -6.59 9.41 -0.41
N GLN A 135 -5.28 9.57 -0.22
CA GLN A 135 -4.31 9.52 -1.32
C GLN A 135 -3.74 8.13 -1.53
N VAL A 136 -3.33 7.87 -2.77
CA VAL A 136 -2.44 6.77 -3.14
C VAL A 136 -1.18 7.41 -3.71
N ILE A 137 -0.05 7.23 -3.02
CA ILE A 137 1.21 7.85 -3.42
C ILE A 137 2.17 6.75 -3.84
N SER A 138 2.62 6.80 -5.09
CA SER A 138 3.55 5.82 -5.65
C SER A 138 5.00 6.17 -5.34
N VAL A 139 5.78 5.17 -4.92
CA VAL A 139 7.25 5.27 -4.76
C VAL A 139 7.87 4.24 -5.68
N ASN A 140 8.07 4.61 -6.95
CA ASN A 140 8.31 3.63 -8.02
C ASN A 140 9.40 4.04 -9.03
N GLY A 141 10.16 5.10 -8.76
CA GLY A 141 11.20 5.56 -9.68
C GLY A 141 10.70 6.00 -11.06
N GLY A 142 9.42 6.39 -11.18
CA GLY A 142 8.81 6.95 -12.38
C GLY A 142 8.19 5.93 -13.35
N MET A 143 7.81 4.73 -12.89
CA MET A 143 7.24 3.69 -13.77
C MET A 143 6.03 4.13 -14.60
N PHE A 144 5.28 5.14 -14.15
CA PHE A 144 4.18 5.78 -14.87
C PHE A 144 3.94 7.19 -14.32
#